data_AF-A0A3D1UNQ5-F1
#
_entry.id   AF-A0A3D1UNQ5-F1
#
_cell.length_a   1.000
_cell.length_b   1.000
_cell.length_c   1.000
_cell.angle_alpha   90.00
_cell.angle_beta   90.00
_cell.angle_gamma   90.00
#
_symmetry.space_group_name_H-M   'P 1'
#
loop_
_entity.id
_entity.type
_entity.pdbx_description
1 polymer ?
#
loop_
_entity_poly.entity_id
_entity_poly.type
_entity_poly.pdbx_seq_one_letter_code
_entity_poly.pdbx_strand_id
1 'polypeptide(L)'
;MEMIQYTPPVSWDDKGMDWESPDPGNMNCFAAIREALAERAILAERPLDSALFNIMRFRPWSMTSVNAIRNAVYMLAPYFVNMEFEDYREDLSDFPKMWSYGNLIESEDCRICELPGKGSFNAPAWSAWLKAVKNAINKLTAVNFTKVSGQYFSRSGTEHDPPFSESISTALREALEGEPYSGTFSSFPQEFYSWSGNTDYYRNSDGERGYCGYAQSRSIVIKTARRPHPTAECDLIFRYKVSAPSGPVSYSSVLQKSVLDLGSSGLEAGVHTIRTHWSANMEMDISIGGNVDDIPRNSSVPVSDYRTNYDSNGNVSGYSRILGRSCKTGYEGVAYCILDFAVKNGFRFQ
;
A
#
# COMPACT_ATOMS: atom_id res chain seq x y z
N MET A 1 -17.90 51.60 9.48
CA MET A 1 -16.59 50.92 9.50
C MET A 1 -16.79 49.60 8.79
N GLU A 2 -16.41 49.51 7.50
CA GLU A 2 -16.44 48.23 6.79
C GLU A 2 -15.49 47.26 7.50
N MET A 3 -16.03 46.15 8.00
CA MET A 3 -15.19 45.02 8.37
C MET A 3 -14.61 44.48 7.07
N ILE A 4 -13.34 44.81 6.79
CA ILE A 4 -12.60 44.13 5.74
C ILE A 4 -12.51 42.65 6.16
N GLN A 5 -13.32 41.82 5.50
CA GLN A 5 -13.30 40.38 5.70
C GLN A 5 -11.90 39.87 5.32
N TYR A 6 -11.18 39.33 6.31
CA TYR A 6 -9.85 38.76 6.06
C TYR A 6 -10.02 37.45 5.29
N THR A 7 -9.38 37.34 4.13
CA THR A 7 -9.29 36.10 3.36
C THR A 7 -7.98 35.40 3.70
N PRO A 8 -8.02 34.18 4.28
CA PRO A 8 -6.82 33.38 4.55
C PRO A 8 -6.01 33.09 3.26
N PRO A 9 -4.69 32.85 3.40
CA PRO A 9 -3.85 32.48 2.27
C PRO A 9 -4.18 31.07 1.76
N VAL A 10 -4.12 30.88 0.43
CA VAL A 10 -4.41 29.59 -0.24
C VAL A 10 -3.17 28.84 -0.74
N SER A 11 -1.97 29.33 -0.40
CA SER A 11 -0.69 28.65 -0.67
C SER A 11 0.43 29.33 0.11
N TRP A 12 1.63 28.71 0.11
CA TRP A 12 2.83 29.34 0.67
C TRP A 12 3.20 30.63 -0.06
N ASP A 13 2.91 30.74 -1.36
CA ASP A 13 3.29 31.89 -2.20
C ASP A 13 2.23 33.01 -2.22
N ASP A 14 1.10 32.81 -1.55
CA ASP A 14 0.03 33.80 -1.48
C ASP A 14 0.42 34.98 -0.57
N LYS A 15 -0.24 36.12 -0.76
CA LYS A 15 -0.09 37.34 0.06
C LYS A 15 1.35 37.88 0.17
N GLY A 16 2.26 37.48 -0.73
CA GLY A 16 3.64 37.98 -0.78
C GLY A 16 4.48 37.62 0.44
N MET A 17 4.21 36.48 1.09
CA MET A 17 5.03 35.99 2.21
C MET A 17 6.43 35.57 1.74
N ASP A 18 7.47 36.09 2.40
CA ASP A 18 8.85 35.65 2.19
C ASP A 18 9.15 34.45 3.10
N TRP A 19 9.23 33.25 2.56
CA TRP A 19 9.57 32.04 3.33
C TRP A 19 11.07 31.74 3.40
N GLU A 20 11.91 32.51 2.71
CA GLU A 20 13.35 32.46 2.93
C GLU A 20 13.75 33.17 4.21
N SER A 21 13.03 34.25 4.55
CA SER A 21 13.19 35.01 5.79
C SER A 21 11.81 35.39 6.39
N PRO A 22 11.00 34.41 6.85
CA PRO A 22 9.65 34.67 7.32
C PRO A 22 9.63 35.62 8.52
N ASP A 23 8.85 36.69 8.40
CA ASP A 23 8.63 37.67 9.47
C ASP A 23 7.70 37.07 10.55
N PRO A 24 8.16 36.87 11.79
CA PRO A 24 7.34 36.40 12.90
C PRO A 24 6.19 37.36 13.27
N GLY A 25 6.25 38.62 12.83
CA GLY A 25 5.16 39.59 12.96
C GLY A 25 4.09 39.47 11.89
N ASN A 26 4.35 38.74 10.79
CA ASN A 26 3.43 38.61 9.67
C ASN A 26 2.34 37.57 9.98
N MET A 27 1.11 38.04 10.19
CA MET A 27 -0.05 37.17 10.44
C MET A 27 -0.29 36.16 9.31
N ASN A 28 0.04 36.50 8.05
CA ASN A 28 -0.21 35.60 6.94
C ASN A 28 0.64 34.32 7.05
N CYS A 29 1.87 34.39 7.57
CA CYS A 29 2.71 33.22 7.81
C CYS A 29 2.03 32.24 8.78
N PHE A 30 1.41 32.78 9.84
CA PHE A 30 0.65 31.97 10.78
C PHE A 30 -0.61 31.39 10.12
N ALA A 31 -1.38 32.21 9.42
CA ALA A 31 -2.60 31.77 8.76
C ALA A 31 -2.31 30.65 7.75
N ALA A 32 -1.22 30.76 6.98
CA ALA A 32 -0.77 29.72 6.07
C ALA A 32 -0.44 28.41 6.78
N ILE A 33 0.29 28.46 7.91
CA ILE A 33 0.56 27.26 8.72
C ILE A 33 -0.74 26.63 9.22
N ARG A 34 -1.68 27.43 9.72
CA ARG A 34 -2.98 26.95 10.19
C ARG A 34 -3.77 26.26 9.08
N GLU A 35 -3.92 26.91 7.93
CA GLU A 35 -4.67 26.32 6.81
C GLU A 35 -3.98 25.06 6.28
N ALA A 36 -2.65 25.05 6.18
CA ALA A 36 -1.90 23.88 5.78
C ALA A 36 -2.14 22.70 6.75
N LEU A 37 -2.07 22.95 8.06
CA LEU A 37 -2.37 21.93 9.08
C LEU A 37 -3.82 21.45 9.01
N ALA A 38 -4.79 22.36 8.80
CA ALA A 38 -6.20 22.02 8.66
C ALA A 38 -6.43 21.09 7.46
N GLU A 39 -5.82 21.40 6.32
CA GLU A 39 -5.88 20.58 5.11
C GLU A 39 -5.27 19.17 5.34
N ARG A 40 -4.14 19.06 6.06
CA ARG A 40 -3.55 17.75 6.42
C ARG A 40 -4.43 16.99 7.41
N ALA A 41 -5.08 17.70 8.32
CA ALA A 41 -5.98 17.11 9.30
C ALA A 41 -7.26 16.55 8.65
N ILE A 42 -7.81 17.24 7.63
CA ILE A 42 -8.91 16.73 6.80
C ILE A 42 -8.47 15.43 6.10
N LEU A 43 -7.29 15.44 5.47
CA LEU A 43 -6.77 14.27 4.77
C LEU A 43 -6.54 13.07 5.70
N ALA A 44 -6.05 13.31 6.91
CA ALA A 44 -5.81 12.28 7.92
C ALA A 44 -7.07 11.92 8.75
N GLU A 45 -8.19 12.60 8.54
CA GLU A 45 -9.43 12.47 9.32
C GLU A 45 -9.18 12.68 10.84
N ARG A 46 -8.41 13.72 11.18
CA ARG A 46 -8.04 14.05 12.57
C ARG A 46 -8.52 15.44 13.01
N PRO A 47 -8.95 15.59 14.28
CA PRO A 47 -9.26 16.90 14.81
C PRO A 47 -7.99 17.69 15.15
N LEU A 48 -8.05 19.00 15.02
CA LEU A 48 -7.01 19.93 15.46
C LEU A 48 -7.41 20.62 16.77
N ASP A 49 -6.40 21.05 17.55
CA ASP A 49 -6.63 21.83 18.75
C ASP A 49 -7.27 23.20 18.40
N SER A 50 -8.38 23.52 19.06
CA SER A 50 -9.06 24.82 18.94
C SER A 50 -8.13 26.04 19.15
N ALA A 51 -7.05 25.88 19.92
CA ALA A 51 -6.04 26.92 20.12
C ALA A 51 -5.37 27.38 18.81
N LEU A 52 -5.36 26.55 17.76
CA LEU A 52 -4.91 26.91 16.41
C LEU A 52 -5.86 27.88 15.69
N PHE A 53 -7.13 27.93 16.08
CA PHE A 53 -8.12 28.79 15.45
C PHE A 53 -8.32 30.11 16.21
N ASN A 54 -7.79 30.21 17.43
CA ASN A 54 -7.84 31.41 18.27
C ASN A 54 -6.78 32.47 17.94
N ILE A 55 -6.05 32.33 16.83
CA ILE A 55 -5.05 33.34 16.44
C ILE A 55 -5.76 34.57 15.88
N MET A 56 -5.61 35.67 16.62
CA MET A 56 -6.21 36.95 16.30
C MET A 56 -5.25 37.87 15.54
N ARG A 57 -5.82 38.70 14.67
CA ARG A 57 -5.14 39.80 13.99
C ARG A 57 -4.56 40.76 15.04
N PHE A 58 -3.29 41.15 14.88
CA PHE A 58 -2.60 42.15 15.71
C PHE A 58 -2.28 41.77 17.16
N ARG A 59 -2.23 40.48 17.52
CA ARG A 59 -1.69 40.05 18.82
C ARG A 59 -0.37 39.29 18.67
N PRO A 60 0.62 39.55 19.54
CA PRO A 60 1.80 38.70 19.66
C PRO A 60 1.38 37.25 19.87
N TRP A 61 2.13 36.32 19.27
CA TRP A 61 1.76 34.91 19.33
C TRP A 61 1.82 34.39 20.76
N SER A 62 0.73 33.75 21.18
CA SER A 62 0.73 33.06 22.46
C SER A 62 1.60 31.83 22.36
N MET A 63 2.36 31.52 23.42
CA MET A 63 3.10 30.26 23.49
C MET A 63 2.15 29.05 23.39
N THR A 64 0.88 29.21 23.76
CA THR A 64 -0.18 28.20 23.54
C THR A 64 -0.38 27.91 22.05
N SER A 65 -0.50 28.94 21.21
CA SER A 65 -0.66 28.79 19.75
C SER A 65 0.56 28.14 19.10
N VAL A 66 1.76 28.54 19.52
CA VAL A 66 3.04 27.96 19.06
C VAL A 66 3.13 26.47 19.42
N ASN A 67 2.80 26.12 20.67
CA ASN A 67 2.75 24.72 21.10
C ASN A 67 1.68 23.93 20.35
N ALA A 68 0.53 24.55 20.04
CA ALA A 68 -0.54 23.90 19.29
C ALA A 68 -0.10 23.55 17.85
N ILE A 69 0.67 24.41 17.18
CA ILE A 69 1.28 24.10 15.87
C ILE A 69 2.17 22.87 15.98
N ARG A 70 3.13 22.89 16.90
CA ARG A 70 4.08 21.80 17.09
C ARG A 70 3.36 20.49 17.38
N ASN A 71 2.40 20.52 18.30
CA ASN A 71 1.62 19.34 18.69
C ASN A 71 0.77 18.82 17.54
N ALA A 72 0.22 19.69 16.69
CA ALA A 72 -0.52 19.27 15.50
C ALA A 72 0.38 18.56 14.49
N VAL A 73 1.59 19.07 14.21
CA VAL A 73 2.55 18.38 13.34
C VAL A 73 2.88 16.99 13.91
N TYR A 74 3.17 16.90 15.21
CA TYR A 74 3.51 15.63 15.86
C TYR A 74 2.37 14.63 15.85
N MET A 75 1.14 15.11 16.04
CA MET A 75 -0.06 14.28 16.00
C MET A 75 -0.36 13.79 14.58
N LEU A 76 -0.16 14.64 13.57
CA LEU A 76 -0.46 14.30 12.18
C LEU A 76 0.59 13.38 11.56
N ALA A 77 1.87 13.53 11.89
CA ALA A 77 2.97 12.80 11.25
C ALA A 77 2.73 11.28 11.10
N PRO A 78 2.28 10.54 12.14
CA PRO A 78 2.00 9.10 12.03
C PRO A 78 0.96 8.67 10.99
N TYR A 79 0.18 9.61 10.45
CA TYR A 79 -0.85 9.34 9.43
C TYR A 79 -0.37 9.62 8.00
N PHE A 80 0.85 10.12 7.83
CA PHE A 80 1.45 10.38 6.52
C PHE A 80 2.57 9.39 6.21
N VAL A 81 2.64 8.98 4.95
CA VAL A 81 3.70 8.14 4.43
C VAL A 81 4.98 8.94 4.33
N ASN A 82 6.08 8.36 4.80
CA ASN A 82 7.42 8.85 4.56
C ASN A 82 7.84 8.49 3.13
N MET A 83 7.65 9.44 2.22
CA MET A 83 8.05 9.31 0.80
C MET A 83 9.57 9.31 0.60
N GLU A 84 10.36 9.66 1.62
CA GLU A 84 11.83 9.66 1.62
C GLU A 84 12.40 8.31 2.09
N PHE A 85 11.54 7.40 2.58
CA PHE A 85 11.99 6.07 2.96
C PHE A 85 12.15 5.19 1.73
N GLU A 86 13.37 4.77 1.43
CA GLU A 86 13.70 3.94 0.27
C GLU A 86 13.99 2.47 0.64
N ASP A 87 14.39 2.22 1.89
CA ASP A 87 14.86 0.92 2.39
C ASP A 87 13.72 -0.04 2.76
N TYR A 88 12.72 -0.18 1.88
CA TYR A 88 11.63 -1.15 2.05
C TYR A 88 12.15 -2.57 1.98
N ARG A 89 11.55 -3.45 2.80
CA ARG A 89 11.78 -4.89 2.66
C ARG A 89 11.32 -5.37 1.29
N GLU A 90 12.04 -6.34 0.76
CA GLU A 90 11.72 -6.95 -0.54
C GLU A 90 10.33 -7.58 -0.61
N ASP A 91 9.71 -7.90 0.54
CA ASP A 91 8.35 -8.44 0.66
C ASP A 91 7.26 -7.39 0.85
N LEU A 92 7.61 -6.11 0.90
CA LEU A 92 6.71 -4.99 1.20
C LEU A 92 5.98 -5.14 2.54
N SER A 93 6.45 -5.99 3.46
CA SER A 93 5.82 -6.20 4.77
C SER A 93 5.87 -4.95 5.67
N ASP A 94 6.75 -4.00 5.35
CA ASP A 94 6.90 -2.71 6.02
C ASP A 94 6.38 -1.52 5.19
N PHE A 95 5.63 -1.80 4.12
CA PHE A 95 5.01 -0.78 3.28
C PHE A 95 3.54 -0.49 3.68
N PRO A 96 3.09 0.78 3.68
CA PRO A 96 3.92 1.97 3.58
C PRO A 96 4.61 2.31 4.91
N LYS A 97 5.80 2.90 4.85
CA LYS A 97 6.50 3.40 6.03
C LYS A 97 5.90 4.75 6.40
N MET A 98 5.28 4.84 7.56
CA MET A 98 4.73 6.12 8.04
C MET A 98 5.84 6.98 8.65
N TRP A 99 5.66 8.30 8.59
CA TRP A 99 6.44 9.20 9.45
C TRP A 99 6.18 8.85 10.91
N SER A 100 7.19 9.02 11.73
CA SER A 100 7.07 9.15 13.18
C SER A 100 7.31 10.62 13.53
N TYR A 101 6.94 11.02 14.73
CA TYR A 101 7.37 12.33 15.21
C TYR A 101 8.90 12.46 15.19
N GLY A 102 9.62 11.43 15.66
CA GLY A 102 11.08 11.47 15.82
C GLY A 102 11.81 11.64 14.50
N ASN A 103 11.58 10.74 13.53
CA ASN A 103 12.25 10.83 12.24
C ASN A 103 11.85 12.08 11.42
N LEU A 104 10.64 12.63 11.62
CA LEU A 104 10.25 13.88 10.96
C LEU A 104 11.06 15.07 11.48
N ILE A 105 11.22 15.21 12.80
CA ILE A 105 11.97 16.34 13.38
C ILE A 105 13.48 16.20 13.23
N GLU A 106 13.98 14.97 13.08
CA GLU A 106 15.38 14.68 12.79
C GLU A 106 15.72 14.89 11.31
N SER A 107 14.72 14.95 10.44
CA SER A 107 14.89 15.29 9.03
C SER A 107 15.42 16.72 8.87
N GLU A 108 16.18 16.92 7.80
CA GLU A 108 16.82 18.20 7.50
C GLU A 108 15.79 19.35 7.50
N ASP A 109 16.18 20.46 8.13
CA ASP A 109 15.37 21.66 8.27
C ASP A 109 13.97 21.48 8.87
N CYS A 110 13.72 20.44 9.68
CA CYS A 110 12.40 20.17 10.27
C CYS A 110 12.39 20.22 11.82
N ARG A 111 13.44 20.76 12.43
CA ARG A 111 13.64 20.80 13.90
C ARG A 111 12.71 21.78 14.62
N ILE A 112 11.43 21.46 14.67
CA ILE A 112 10.42 22.28 15.35
C ILE A 112 10.38 22.11 16.87
N CYS A 113 11.16 21.15 17.41
CA CYS A 113 11.32 20.92 18.85
C CYS A 113 12.14 22.04 19.53
N GLU A 114 13.03 22.70 18.78
CA GLU A 114 13.92 23.77 19.25
C GLU A 114 13.20 25.13 19.24
N LEU A 115 12.31 25.34 20.20
CA LEU A 115 11.60 26.61 20.35
C LEU A 115 12.53 27.73 20.85
N PRO A 116 12.52 28.96 20.27
CA PRO A 116 13.35 30.09 20.72
C PRO A 116 13.14 30.58 22.17
N GLY A 117 12.19 30.00 22.91
CA GLY A 117 11.91 30.31 24.32
C GLY A 117 10.80 31.35 24.54
N LYS A 118 10.13 31.27 25.70
CA LYS A 118 9.03 32.19 26.06
C LYS A 118 9.58 33.60 26.27
N GLY A 119 9.01 34.59 25.56
CA GLY A 119 9.42 35.99 25.67
C GLY A 119 10.68 36.36 24.90
N SER A 120 11.17 35.47 24.01
CA SER A 120 12.32 35.75 23.16
C SER A 120 11.99 36.80 22.09
N PHE A 121 12.82 37.85 22.01
CA PHE A 121 12.76 38.88 20.98
C PHE A 121 13.71 38.59 19.79
N ASN A 122 14.29 37.39 19.72
CA ASN A 122 15.22 37.00 18.66
C ASN A 122 14.43 36.67 17.37
N ALA A 123 14.16 37.70 16.56
CA ALA A 123 13.43 37.56 15.31
C ALA A 123 14.07 36.53 14.34
N PRO A 124 15.41 36.50 14.14
CA PRO A 124 16.05 35.44 13.34
C PRO A 124 15.75 34.01 13.82
N ALA A 125 15.77 33.76 15.13
CA ALA A 125 15.47 32.42 15.66
C ALA A 125 14.00 32.02 15.43
N TRP A 126 13.07 32.96 15.58
CA TRP A 126 11.65 32.71 15.26
C TRP A 126 11.41 32.51 13.76
N SER A 127 12.13 33.25 12.92
CA SER A 127 12.10 33.10 11.46
C SER A 127 12.57 31.70 11.04
N ALA A 128 13.70 31.25 11.59
CA ALA A 128 14.21 29.89 11.37
C ALA A 128 13.22 28.81 11.83
N TRP A 129 12.59 28.99 13.00
CA TRP A 129 11.58 28.05 13.49
C TRP A 129 10.34 27.98 12.58
N LEU A 130 9.87 29.11 12.04
CA LEU A 130 8.75 29.14 11.09
C LEU A 130 9.08 28.42 9.78
N LYS A 131 10.31 28.61 9.29
CA LYS A 131 10.81 27.88 8.13
C LYS A 131 10.80 26.37 8.40
N ALA A 132 11.25 25.95 9.59
CA ALA A 132 11.24 24.56 10.00
C ALA A 132 9.84 23.96 10.10
N VAL A 133 8.85 24.74 10.58
CA VAL A 133 7.44 24.31 10.60
C VAL A 133 6.90 24.10 9.18
N LYS A 134 7.13 25.06 8.28
CA LYS A 134 6.72 24.93 6.87
C LYS A 134 7.34 23.67 6.23
N ASN A 135 8.64 23.46 6.45
CA ASN A 135 9.35 22.31 5.90
C ASN A 135 8.81 20.99 6.44
N ALA A 136 8.54 20.90 7.74
CA ALA A 136 7.94 19.71 8.34
C ALA A 136 6.55 19.42 7.75
N ILE A 137 5.70 20.45 7.57
CA ILE A 137 4.37 20.30 6.94
C ILE A 137 4.49 19.88 5.46
N ASN A 138 5.52 20.37 4.74
CA ASN A 138 5.77 20.01 3.35
C ASN A 138 6.22 18.55 3.15
N LYS A 139 6.66 17.85 4.21
CA LYS A 139 6.91 16.40 4.17
C LYS A 139 5.64 15.57 4.38
N LEU A 140 4.56 16.18 4.87
CA LEU A 140 3.27 15.52 5.10
C LEU A 140 2.40 15.62 3.83
N THR A 141 2.80 14.91 2.77
CA THR A 141 2.15 14.97 1.45
C THR A 141 1.40 13.72 1.04
N ALA A 142 1.77 12.58 1.58
CA ALA A 142 1.23 11.31 1.15
C ALA A 142 0.53 10.56 2.28
N VAL A 143 -0.56 9.85 1.99
CA VAL A 143 -1.28 9.02 2.96
C VAL A 143 -1.50 7.62 2.44
N ASN A 144 -1.49 6.64 3.35
CA ASN A 144 -1.92 5.28 3.01
C ASN A 144 -3.39 5.32 2.61
N PHE A 145 -3.70 4.82 1.42
CA PHE A 145 -5.03 4.97 0.84
C PHE A 145 -5.69 3.62 0.61
N THR A 146 -6.58 3.27 1.53
CA THR A 146 -7.32 2.01 1.49
C THR A 146 -8.72 2.16 0.91
N LYS A 147 -9.20 3.38 0.66
CA LYS A 147 -10.57 3.66 0.15
C LYS A 147 -10.65 3.62 -1.38
N VAL A 148 -9.98 2.63 -1.96
CA VAL A 148 -10.04 2.27 -3.38
C VAL A 148 -10.88 1.01 -3.52
N SER A 149 -11.80 1.01 -4.49
CA SER A 149 -12.69 -0.10 -4.79
C SER A 149 -12.71 -0.41 -6.28
N GLY A 150 -13.06 -1.64 -6.61
CA GLY A 150 -12.98 -2.11 -7.97
C GLY A 150 -13.54 -3.52 -8.14
N GLN A 151 -13.15 -4.13 -9.23
CA GLN A 151 -13.54 -5.48 -9.60
C GLN A 151 -12.33 -6.40 -9.52
N TYR A 152 -12.56 -7.65 -9.17
CA TYR A 152 -11.59 -8.71 -9.38
C TYR A 152 -12.19 -9.78 -10.28
N PHE A 153 -11.33 -10.38 -11.08
CA PHE A 153 -11.65 -11.53 -11.91
C PHE A 153 -10.83 -12.71 -11.40
N SER A 154 -11.43 -13.90 -11.34
CA SER A 154 -10.71 -15.09 -10.89
C SER A 154 -11.14 -16.36 -11.61
N ARG A 155 -10.21 -17.29 -11.73
CA ARG A 155 -10.44 -18.64 -12.22
C ARG A 155 -9.83 -19.66 -11.26
N SER A 156 -10.45 -20.83 -11.20
CA SER A 156 -9.96 -21.96 -10.41
C SER A 156 -10.36 -23.28 -11.04
N GLY A 157 -9.47 -24.26 -10.99
CA GLY A 157 -9.75 -25.64 -11.38
C GLY A 157 -8.96 -26.62 -10.52
N THR A 158 -9.51 -27.82 -10.32
CA THR A 158 -8.89 -28.84 -9.47
C THR A 158 -9.28 -30.22 -9.95
N GLU A 159 -8.30 -31.09 -10.14
CA GLU A 159 -8.55 -32.46 -10.57
C GLU A 159 -7.79 -33.44 -9.67
N HIS A 160 -8.48 -34.49 -9.25
CA HIS A 160 -7.96 -35.54 -8.37
C HIS A 160 -7.89 -36.87 -9.11
N ASP A 161 -6.75 -37.57 -8.98
CA ASP A 161 -6.56 -38.97 -9.40
C ASP A 161 -6.35 -39.39 -10.84
N PRO A 162 -6.11 -38.50 -11.82
CA PRO A 162 -5.53 -38.93 -13.07
C PRO A 162 -3.98 -38.89 -13.01
N PRO A 163 -3.28 -39.53 -13.98
CA PRO A 163 -1.85 -39.36 -14.18
C PRO A 163 -1.42 -37.88 -14.14
N PHE A 164 -0.18 -37.60 -13.73
CA PHE A 164 0.31 -36.23 -13.51
C PHE A 164 -0.02 -35.24 -14.65
N SER A 165 0.24 -35.64 -15.90
CA SER A 165 -0.02 -34.77 -17.06
C SER A 165 -1.50 -34.48 -17.26
N GLU A 166 -2.36 -35.44 -16.96
CA GLU A 166 -3.81 -35.33 -17.09
C GLU A 166 -4.40 -34.49 -15.96
N SER A 167 -3.93 -34.62 -14.71
CA SER A 167 -4.45 -33.80 -13.58
C SER A 167 -4.21 -32.32 -13.81
N ILE A 168 -3.00 -31.96 -14.24
CA ILE A 168 -2.69 -30.56 -14.57
C ILE A 168 -3.45 -30.08 -15.81
N SER A 169 -3.58 -30.91 -16.86
CA SER A 169 -4.36 -30.53 -18.06
C SER A 169 -5.82 -30.28 -17.72
N THR A 170 -6.43 -31.15 -16.94
CA THR A 170 -7.84 -31.04 -16.57
C THR A 170 -8.06 -29.85 -15.65
N ALA A 171 -7.23 -29.64 -14.62
CA ALA A 171 -7.35 -28.46 -13.75
C ALA A 171 -7.21 -27.14 -14.53
N LEU A 172 -6.28 -27.06 -15.48
CA LEU A 172 -6.15 -25.88 -16.34
C LEU A 172 -7.38 -25.69 -17.24
N ARG A 173 -7.86 -26.78 -17.84
CA ARG A 173 -9.05 -26.78 -18.69
C ARG A 173 -10.28 -26.30 -17.91
N GLU A 174 -10.52 -26.86 -16.72
CA GLU A 174 -11.62 -26.45 -15.84
C GLU A 174 -11.54 -24.97 -15.46
N ALA A 175 -10.33 -24.47 -15.17
CA ALA A 175 -10.15 -23.06 -14.87
C ALA A 175 -10.49 -22.17 -16.08
N LEU A 176 -10.16 -22.58 -17.30
CA LEU A 176 -10.20 -21.75 -18.51
C LEU A 176 -11.48 -21.89 -19.35
N GLU A 177 -12.21 -23.01 -19.30
CA GLU A 177 -13.38 -23.27 -20.17
C GLU A 177 -14.65 -22.46 -19.80
N GLY A 178 -14.72 -21.92 -18.58
CA GLY A 178 -15.84 -21.08 -18.13
C GLY A 178 -15.66 -19.58 -18.36
N GLU A 179 -16.70 -18.80 -18.09
CA GLU A 179 -16.55 -17.36 -17.86
C GLU A 179 -15.80 -17.12 -16.53
N PRO A 180 -14.88 -16.14 -16.46
CA PRO A 180 -14.18 -15.85 -15.22
C PRO A 180 -15.17 -15.34 -14.17
N TYR A 181 -15.00 -15.78 -12.93
CA TYR A 181 -15.80 -15.24 -11.83
C TYR A 181 -15.44 -13.76 -11.63
N SER A 182 -16.46 -12.89 -11.61
CA SER A 182 -16.30 -11.48 -11.30
C SER A 182 -16.84 -11.16 -9.91
N GLY A 183 -16.07 -10.45 -9.10
CA GLY A 183 -16.51 -9.91 -7.82
C GLY A 183 -16.04 -8.47 -7.62
N THR A 184 -16.42 -7.87 -6.49
CA THR A 184 -15.99 -6.51 -6.11
C THR A 184 -15.17 -6.53 -4.84
N PHE A 185 -14.23 -5.59 -4.72
CA PHE A 185 -13.52 -5.32 -3.47
C PHE A 185 -13.70 -3.86 -3.05
N SER A 186 -13.63 -3.59 -1.75
CA SER A 186 -13.86 -2.27 -1.17
C SER A 186 -12.64 -1.66 -0.46
N SER A 187 -11.51 -2.38 -0.40
CA SER A 187 -10.31 -1.87 0.28
C SER A 187 -8.99 -2.53 -0.14
N PHE A 188 -7.88 -1.83 0.07
CA PHE A 188 -6.49 -2.31 -0.11
C PHE A 188 -5.80 -2.68 1.22
N PRO A 189 -4.78 -3.55 1.22
CA PRO A 189 -4.09 -4.17 0.06
C PRO A 189 -4.94 -5.23 -0.65
N GLN A 190 -4.55 -5.58 -1.89
CA GLN A 190 -5.18 -6.63 -2.69
C GLN A 190 -4.13 -7.59 -3.25
N GLU A 191 -4.46 -8.88 -3.22
CA GLU A 191 -3.66 -9.93 -3.82
C GLU A 191 -4.09 -10.18 -5.27
N PHE A 192 -3.12 -10.55 -6.09
CA PHE A 192 -3.29 -11.04 -7.45
C PHE A 192 -2.31 -12.18 -7.69
N TYR A 193 -2.65 -13.11 -8.57
CA TYR A 193 -1.81 -14.27 -8.82
C TYR A 193 -2.22 -14.97 -10.10
N SER A 194 -1.31 -15.74 -10.67
CA SER A 194 -1.64 -16.72 -11.69
C SER A 194 -0.66 -17.87 -11.58
N TRP A 195 -1.13 -19.04 -11.19
CA TRP A 195 -0.28 -20.21 -11.03
C TRP A 195 -1.05 -21.51 -11.24
N SER A 196 -0.31 -22.55 -11.62
CA SER A 196 -0.77 -23.92 -11.46
C SER A 196 0.21 -24.71 -10.60
N GLY A 197 -0.27 -25.78 -10.00
CA GLY A 197 0.53 -26.57 -9.08
C GLY A 197 -0.05 -27.95 -8.87
N ASN A 198 0.71 -28.80 -8.21
CA ASN A 198 0.30 -30.16 -7.90
C ASN A 198 0.89 -30.66 -6.60
N THR A 199 0.25 -31.69 -6.06
CA THR A 199 0.77 -32.54 -4.99
C THR A 199 0.67 -33.99 -5.44
N ASP A 200 1.60 -34.83 -5.03
CA ASP A 200 1.45 -36.28 -5.12
C ASP A 200 0.78 -36.83 -3.86
N TYR A 201 0.15 -37.99 -4.01
CA TYR A 201 -0.29 -38.81 -2.89
C TYR A 201 -0.30 -40.29 -3.28
N TYR A 202 -0.42 -41.17 -2.29
CA TYR A 202 -0.41 -42.62 -2.49
C TYR A 202 -1.82 -43.12 -2.80
N ARG A 203 -2.06 -43.65 -4.01
CA ARG A 203 -3.42 -43.97 -4.50
C ARG A 203 -3.93 -45.32 -4.02
N ASN A 204 -3.08 -46.36 -4.04
CA ASN A 204 -3.47 -47.72 -3.69
C ASN A 204 -2.29 -48.55 -3.16
N SER A 205 -2.59 -49.69 -2.54
CA SER A 205 -1.61 -50.62 -1.96
C SER A 205 -0.54 -51.13 -2.93
N ASP A 206 -0.79 -51.07 -4.23
CA ASP A 206 0.07 -51.63 -5.29
C ASP A 206 1.22 -50.71 -5.73
N GLY A 207 1.31 -49.51 -5.14
CA GLY A 207 2.42 -48.57 -5.38
C GLY A 207 2.10 -47.46 -6.39
N GLU A 208 0.87 -47.39 -6.89
CA GLU A 208 0.48 -46.35 -7.85
C GLU A 208 0.36 -44.98 -7.16
N ARG A 209 1.00 -43.97 -7.76
CA ARG A 209 0.93 -42.59 -7.31
C ARG A 209 -0.25 -41.88 -7.96
N GLY A 210 -1.07 -41.24 -7.13
CA GLY A 210 -2.09 -40.29 -7.55
C GLY A 210 -1.52 -38.87 -7.54
N TYR A 211 -2.13 -38.00 -8.33
CA TYR A 211 -1.79 -36.58 -8.37
C TYR A 211 -3.04 -35.74 -8.27
N CYS A 212 -2.95 -34.64 -7.52
CA CYS A 212 -3.94 -33.58 -7.54
C CYS A 212 -3.35 -32.40 -8.29
N GLY A 213 -4.04 -31.93 -9.32
CA GLY A 213 -3.69 -30.74 -10.08
C GLY A 213 -4.54 -29.54 -9.64
N TYR A 214 -3.93 -28.35 -9.64
CA TYR A 214 -4.58 -27.08 -9.30
C TYR A 214 -4.20 -26.03 -10.32
N ALA A 215 -5.14 -25.17 -10.66
CA ALA A 215 -4.92 -23.95 -11.42
C ALA A 215 -5.70 -22.82 -10.76
N GLN A 216 -5.06 -21.68 -10.53
CA GLN A 216 -5.69 -20.51 -9.92
C GLN A 216 -5.18 -19.21 -10.57
N SER A 217 -6.10 -18.30 -10.84
CA SER A 217 -5.75 -16.93 -11.22
C SER A 217 -6.68 -15.91 -10.58
N ARG A 218 -6.13 -14.72 -10.34
CA ARG A 218 -6.84 -13.56 -9.81
C ARG A 218 -6.18 -12.29 -10.34
N SER A 219 -6.96 -11.46 -11.04
CA SER A 219 -6.55 -10.11 -11.43
C SER A 219 -7.51 -9.07 -10.86
N ILE A 220 -7.05 -7.82 -10.75
CA ILE A 220 -7.84 -6.72 -10.19
C ILE A 220 -7.88 -5.53 -11.14
N VAL A 221 -9.02 -4.84 -11.18
CA VAL A 221 -9.22 -3.59 -11.91
C VAL A 221 -9.80 -2.56 -10.95
N ILE A 222 -9.06 -1.48 -10.73
CA ILE A 222 -9.51 -0.33 -9.95
C ILE A 222 -10.56 0.43 -10.75
N LYS A 223 -11.74 0.64 -10.15
CA LYS A 223 -12.86 1.36 -10.80
C LYS A 223 -13.24 2.66 -10.12
N THR A 224 -13.02 2.75 -8.81
CA THR A 224 -13.53 3.85 -8.00
C THR A 224 -12.58 4.16 -6.85
N ALA A 225 -12.47 5.43 -6.50
CA ALA A 225 -11.80 5.87 -5.28
C ALA A 225 -12.58 7.03 -4.66
N ARG A 226 -12.72 7.01 -3.34
CA ARG A 226 -13.33 8.13 -2.63
C ARG A 226 -12.27 9.19 -2.35
N ARG A 227 -12.33 10.28 -3.11
CA ARG A 227 -11.38 11.38 -2.95
C ARG A 227 -11.52 12.02 -1.57
N PRO A 228 -10.43 12.12 -0.78
CA PRO A 228 -10.50 12.74 0.54
C PRO A 228 -10.64 14.27 0.45
N HIS A 229 -10.17 14.89 -0.64
CA HIS A 229 -10.28 16.32 -0.88
C HIS A 229 -10.84 16.59 -2.30
N PRO A 230 -12.06 17.12 -2.45
CA PRO A 230 -12.78 17.11 -3.72
C PRO A 230 -12.08 17.89 -4.85
N THR A 231 -11.37 18.97 -4.52
CA THR A 231 -10.77 19.89 -5.49
C THR A 231 -9.25 19.74 -5.65
N ALA A 232 -8.59 18.91 -4.86
CA ALA A 232 -7.13 18.80 -4.90
C ALA A 232 -6.68 17.76 -5.95
N GLU A 233 -5.66 18.10 -6.72
CA GLU A 233 -4.99 17.14 -7.60
C GLU A 233 -4.07 16.22 -6.76
N CYS A 234 -3.94 14.94 -7.15
CA CYS A 234 -3.04 14.02 -6.46
C CYS A 234 -2.59 12.90 -7.39
N ASP A 235 -1.47 12.25 -7.06
CA ASP A 235 -1.09 11.01 -7.71
C ASP A 235 -1.59 9.81 -6.91
N LEU A 236 -2.16 8.84 -7.60
CA LEU A 236 -2.33 7.47 -7.11
C LEU A 236 -1.05 6.70 -7.36
N ILE A 237 -0.43 6.21 -6.28
CA ILE A 237 0.78 5.41 -6.35
C ILE A 237 0.44 3.99 -5.91
N PHE A 238 0.45 3.07 -6.87
CA PHE A 238 0.32 1.64 -6.61
C PHE A 238 1.71 1.03 -6.52
N ARG A 239 2.07 0.53 -5.34
CA ARG A 239 3.30 -0.26 -5.17
C ARG A 239 2.90 -1.72 -5.05
N TYR A 240 3.51 -2.57 -5.85
CA TYR A 240 3.21 -3.99 -5.84
C TYR A 240 4.47 -4.83 -5.93
N LYS A 241 4.38 -6.07 -5.45
CA LYS A 241 5.41 -7.08 -5.57
C LYS A 241 4.90 -8.23 -6.42
N VAL A 242 5.77 -8.77 -7.27
CA VAL A 242 5.56 -10.04 -7.97
C VAL A 242 6.68 -11.01 -7.59
N SER A 243 6.32 -12.21 -7.18
CA SER A 243 7.28 -13.26 -6.80
C SER A 243 6.79 -14.65 -7.20
N ALA A 244 7.69 -15.63 -7.12
CA ALA A 244 7.32 -17.02 -7.31
C ALA A 244 6.25 -17.41 -6.27
N PRO A 245 5.32 -18.32 -6.61
CA PRO A 245 4.28 -18.74 -5.70
C PRO A 245 4.87 -19.27 -4.39
N SER A 246 4.24 -18.91 -3.29
CA SER A 246 4.66 -19.26 -1.95
C SER A 246 3.69 -20.26 -1.32
N GLY A 247 4.17 -21.01 -0.33
CA GLY A 247 3.36 -22.00 0.38
C GLY A 247 2.95 -23.23 -0.45
N PRO A 248 2.61 -24.34 0.22
CA PRO A 248 2.14 -25.55 -0.44
C PRO A 248 0.74 -25.38 -1.05
N VAL A 249 0.38 -26.25 -2.00
CA VAL A 249 -1.03 -26.42 -2.44
C VAL A 249 -1.83 -27.24 -1.41
N SER A 250 -3.15 -27.34 -1.62
CA SER A 250 -4.03 -28.18 -0.80
C SER A 250 -3.53 -29.62 -0.70
N TYR A 251 -3.70 -30.22 0.47
CA TYR A 251 -3.19 -31.55 0.83
C TYR A 251 -1.67 -31.69 0.75
N SER A 252 -0.90 -30.62 0.77
CA SER A 252 0.56 -30.67 0.94
C SER A 252 0.99 -29.97 2.21
N SER A 253 2.10 -30.43 2.79
CA SER A 253 2.70 -29.84 3.99
C SER A 253 3.81 -28.86 3.64
N VAL A 254 4.50 -29.08 2.52
CA VAL A 254 5.68 -28.31 2.12
C VAL A 254 5.65 -28.03 0.61
N LEU A 255 6.08 -26.83 0.23
CA LEU A 255 6.39 -26.49 -1.15
C LEU A 255 7.81 -26.96 -1.46
N GLN A 256 7.95 -27.97 -2.32
CA GLN A 256 9.24 -28.52 -2.73
C GLN A 256 9.91 -27.69 -3.81
N LYS A 257 9.13 -27.24 -4.80
CA LYS A 257 9.63 -26.45 -5.93
C LYS A 257 8.65 -25.35 -6.27
N SER A 258 9.17 -24.14 -6.43
CA SER A 258 8.43 -23.00 -6.95
C SER A 258 9.19 -22.43 -8.14
N VAL A 259 8.52 -22.34 -9.29
CA VAL A 259 9.09 -21.77 -10.51
C VAL A 259 8.34 -20.47 -10.79
N LEU A 260 9.08 -19.36 -10.82
CA LEU A 260 8.52 -18.11 -11.30
C LEU A 260 8.30 -18.21 -12.81
N ASP A 261 7.05 -18.05 -13.23
CA ASP A 261 6.67 -17.94 -14.63
C ASP A 261 5.63 -16.82 -14.75
N LEU A 262 5.95 -15.78 -15.50
CA LEU A 262 5.12 -14.60 -15.67
C LEU A 262 4.20 -14.71 -16.90
N GLY A 263 4.31 -15.77 -17.70
CA GLY A 263 3.54 -15.95 -18.92
C GLY A 263 3.64 -14.74 -19.86
N SER A 264 2.48 -14.34 -20.40
CA SER A 264 2.24 -13.12 -21.17
C SER A 264 1.59 -12.01 -20.32
N SER A 265 1.70 -12.06 -18.99
CA SER A 265 1.02 -11.12 -18.07
C SER A 265 1.48 -9.66 -18.22
N GLY A 266 2.65 -9.43 -18.82
CA GLY A 266 3.28 -8.10 -18.91
C GLY A 266 3.85 -7.60 -17.58
N LEU A 267 3.91 -8.47 -16.57
CA LEU A 267 4.52 -8.17 -15.27
C LEU A 267 6.02 -8.45 -15.29
N GLU A 268 6.71 -7.88 -14.31
CA GLU A 268 8.13 -8.15 -14.04
C GLU A 268 8.29 -8.64 -12.59
N ALA A 269 9.32 -9.44 -12.33
CA ALA A 269 9.63 -9.92 -10.99
C ALA A 269 10.09 -8.77 -10.07
N GLY A 270 9.81 -8.87 -8.77
CA GLY A 270 10.26 -7.90 -7.78
C GLY A 270 9.23 -6.82 -7.47
N VAL A 271 9.70 -5.68 -6.98
CA VAL A 271 8.88 -4.56 -6.52
C VAL A 271 8.77 -3.51 -7.61
N HIS A 272 7.54 -3.10 -7.90
CA HIS A 272 7.19 -2.19 -8.97
C HIS A 272 6.28 -1.08 -8.49
N THR A 273 6.28 0.04 -9.21
CA THR A 273 5.43 1.20 -8.89
C THR A 273 4.72 1.69 -10.14
N ILE A 274 3.40 1.81 -10.07
CA ILE A 274 2.58 2.53 -11.04
C ILE A 274 2.18 3.85 -10.38
N ARG A 275 2.52 4.96 -11.03
CA ARG A 275 2.09 6.30 -10.63
C ARG A 275 1.13 6.84 -11.67
N THR A 276 -0.06 7.22 -11.26
CA THR A 276 -1.10 7.80 -12.13
C THR A 276 -1.56 9.12 -11.54
N HIS A 277 -1.47 10.18 -12.34
CA HIS A 277 -2.01 11.48 -11.93
C HIS A 277 -3.54 11.42 -11.91
N TRP A 278 -4.12 11.53 -10.73
CA TRP A 278 -5.55 11.54 -10.53
C TRP A 278 -6.07 12.98 -10.49
N SER A 279 -6.76 13.39 -11.54
CA SER A 279 -7.53 14.64 -11.60
C SER A 279 -8.99 14.45 -11.23
N ALA A 280 -9.67 15.54 -10.85
CA ALA A 280 -11.03 15.48 -10.28
C ALA A 280 -12.06 14.72 -11.13
N ASN A 281 -11.88 14.71 -12.45
CA ASN A 281 -12.82 14.14 -13.41
C ASN A 281 -12.27 12.92 -14.14
N MET A 282 -11.17 12.33 -13.66
CA MET A 282 -10.57 11.16 -14.30
C MET A 282 -11.38 9.89 -13.99
N GLU A 283 -11.70 9.11 -15.02
CA GLU A 283 -12.19 7.74 -14.87
C GLU A 283 -11.05 6.83 -14.42
N MET A 284 -11.33 5.94 -13.46
CA MET A 284 -10.34 4.97 -12.98
C MET A 284 -10.56 3.63 -13.66
N ASP A 285 -9.58 3.22 -14.45
CA ASP A 285 -9.49 1.90 -15.07
C ASP A 285 -8.03 1.42 -15.00
N ILE A 286 -7.55 1.19 -13.77
CA ILE A 286 -6.16 0.77 -13.52
C ILE A 286 -6.14 -0.72 -13.25
N SER A 287 -5.54 -1.50 -14.15
CA SER A 287 -5.44 -2.95 -14.04
C SER A 287 -4.14 -3.37 -13.36
N ILE A 288 -4.22 -4.35 -12.44
CA ILE A 288 -3.07 -4.97 -11.78
C ILE A 288 -3.26 -6.50 -11.79
N GLY A 289 -2.19 -7.24 -12.06
CA GLY A 289 -2.18 -8.72 -11.94
C GLY A 289 -2.36 -9.51 -13.23
N GLY A 290 -2.22 -8.89 -14.41
CA GLY A 290 -2.23 -9.57 -15.70
C GLY A 290 -3.62 -10.05 -16.16
N ASN A 291 -3.63 -10.92 -17.16
CA ASN A 291 -4.85 -11.54 -17.66
C ASN A 291 -5.18 -12.81 -16.86
N VAL A 292 -6.43 -12.97 -16.42
CA VAL A 292 -6.89 -14.18 -15.72
C VAL A 292 -6.80 -15.44 -16.57
N ASP A 293 -6.78 -15.31 -17.89
CA ASP A 293 -6.69 -16.44 -18.83
C ASP A 293 -5.26 -16.95 -19.03
N ASP A 294 -4.26 -16.27 -18.45
CA ASP A 294 -2.84 -16.59 -18.64
C ASP A 294 -2.29 -17.34 -17.42
N ILE A 295 -2.64 -18.63 -17.33
CA ILE A 295 -2.19 -19.53 -16.24
C ILE A 295 -1.05 -20.41 -16.73
N PRO A 296 0.20 -20.21 -16.25
CA PRO A 296 1.33 -21.05 -16.63
C PRO A 296 1.12 -22.51 -16.26
N ARG A 297 1.51 -23.43 -17.14
CA ARG A 297 1.39 -24.87 -16.90
C ARG A 297 2.55 -25.38 -16.05
N ASN A 298 2.23 -25.95 -14.91
CA ASN A 298 3.21 -26.61 -14.05
C ASN A 298 3.62 -27.96 -14.64
N SER A 299 4.92 -28.10 -14.90
CA SER A 299 5.54 -29.31 -15.44
C SER A 299 6.32 -30.10 -14.40
N SER A 300 6.42 -29.60 -13.16
CA SER A 300 7.22 -30.19 -12.11
C SER A 300 6.44 -31.23 -11.29
N VAL A 301 7.01 -32.42 -11.14
CA VAL A 301 6.43 -33.52 -10.33
C VAL A 301 7.04 -33.48 -8.92
N PRO A 302 6.24 -33.36 -7.84
CA PRO A 302 6.71 -33.43 -6.47
C PRO A 302 7.00 -34.88 -6.07
N VAL A 303 7.81 -35.03 -5.01
CA VAL A 303 8.19 -36.32 -4.44
C VAL A 303 7.91 -36.29 -2.94
N SER A 304 6.78 -36.86 -2.51
CA SER A 304 6.45 -36.98 -1.09
C SER A 304 7.20 -38.13 -0.40
N ASP A 305 7.32 -38.00 0.92
CA ASP A 305 7.91 -39.02 1.78
C ASP A 305 6.80 -39.89 2.38
N TYR A 306 6.95 -41.22 2.31
CA TYR A 306 5.95 -42.19 2.77
C TYR A 306 6.56 -43.21 3.74
N ARG A 307 5.73 -43.70 4.66
CA ARG A 307 6.04 -44.77 5.60
C ARG A 307 5.23 -46.01 5.24
N THR A 308 5.88 -47.17 5.19
CA THR A 308 5.19 -48.46 5.14
C THR A 308 4.48 -48.73 6.47
N ASN A 309 3.20 -49.04 6.41
CA ASN A 309 2.39 -49.46 7.54
C ASN A 309 2.32 -51.00 7.56
N TYR A 310 2.31 -51.57 8.76
CA TYR A 310 2.21 -53.01 8.97
C TYR A 310 0.97 -53.34 9.82
N ASP A 311 0.29 -54.45 9.52
CA ASP A 311 -0.79 -54.99 10.35
C ASP A 311 -0.24 -55.69 11.61
N SER A 312 -1.14 -56.21 12.45
CA SER A 312 -0.77 -56.93 13.67
C SER A 312 0.00 -58.24 13.41
N ASN A 313 -0.04 -58.76 12.19
CA ASN A 313 0.66 -59.98 11.78
C ASN A 313 2.01 -59.68 11.13
N GLY A 314 2.40 -58.40 11.02
CA GLY A 314 3.64 -57.96 10.37
C GLY A 314 3.56 -57.90 8.85
N ASN A 315 2.38 -58.05 8.25
CA ASN A 315 2.19 -57.89 6.80
C ASN A 315 2.03 -56.41 6.45
N VAL A 316 2.42 -56.02 5.24
CA VAL A 316 2.19 -54.65 4.75
C VAL A 316 0.69 -54.40 4.68
N SER A 317 0.21 -53.44 5.47
CA SER A 317 -1.20 -53.04 5.52
C SER A 317 -1.50 -51.80 4.68
N GLY A 318 -0.46 -51.12 4.21
CA GLY A 318 -0.55 -49.96 3.34
C GLY A 318 0.61 -49.00 3.56
N TYR A 319 0.43 -47.75 3.14
CA TYR A 319 1.41 -46.69 3.33
C TYR A 319 0.73 -45.46 3.91
N SER A 320 1.42 -44.75 4.79
CA SER A 320 1.00 -43.44 5.30
C SER A 320 1.97 -42.38 4.80
N ARG A 321 1.45 -41.23 4.39
CA ARG A 321 2.31 -40.12 3.96
C ARG A 321 2.92 -39.45 5.18
N ILE A 322 4.26 -39.40 5.24
CA ILE A 322 5.01 -38.71 6.28
C ILE A 322 5.06 -37.21 5.97
N LEU A 323 5.37 -36.86 4.72
CA LEU A 323 5.50 -35.49 4.29
C LEU A 323 4.90 -35.30 2.90
N GLY A 324 3.84 -34.50 2.81
CA GLY A 324 3.24 -34.11 1.52
C GLY A 324 4.01 -32.96 0.90
N ARG A 325 4.52 -33.18 -0.32
CA ARG A 325 5.24 -32.17 -1.10
C ARG A 325 4.43 -31.71 -2.29
N SER A 326 4.59 -30.43 -2.62
CA SER A 326 3.96 -29.81 -3.79
C SER A 326 4.94 -29.03 -4.63
N CYS A 327 4.58 -28.86 -5.90
CA CYS A 327 5.27 -27.98 -6.83
C CYS A 327 4.28 -26.95 -7.38
N LYS A 328 4.74 -25.71 -7.59
CA LYS A 328 3.98 -24.63 -8.21
C LYS A 328 4.80 -23.97 -9.33
N THR A 329 4.12 -23.53 -10.39
CA THR A 329 4.66 -22.70 -11.47
C THR A 329 3.73 -21.52 -11.71
N GLY A 330 4.25 -20.30 -11.74
CA GLY A 330 3.47 -19.09 -11.97
C GLY A 330 3.98 -17.90 -11.18
N TYR A 331 3.08 -17.04 -10.70
CA TYR A 331 3.40 -15.91 -9.83
C TYR A 331 2.31 -15.63 -8.80
N GLU A 332 2.71 -14.99 -7.71
CA GLU A 332 1.87 -14.38 -6.70
C GLU A 332 2.31 -12.93 -6.48
N GLY A 333 1.37 -12.07 -6.14
CA GLY A 333 1.66 -10.68 -5.87
C GLY A 333 0.66 -10.00 -4.95
N VAL A 334 1.12 -8.93 -4.33
CA VAL A 334 0.34 -8.05 -3.46
C VAL A 334 0.53 -6.61 -3.92
N ALA A 335 -0.56 -5.85 -3.92
CA ALA A 335 -0.58 -4.44 -4.28
C ALA A 335 -1.08 -3.58 -3.13
N TYR A 336 -0.47 -2.41 -2.99
CA TYR A 336 -0.80 -1.35 -2.04
C TYR A 336 -1.07 -0.05 -2.78
N CYS A 337 -1.77 0.90 -2.16
CA CYS A 337 -2.09 2.20 -2.74
C CYS A 337 -1.78 3.34 -1.77
N ILE A 338 -1.18 4.41 -2.29
CA ILE A 338 -0.93 5.68 -1.60
C ILE A 338 -1.53 6.81 -2.43
N LEU A 339 -2.01 7.86 -1.76
CA LEU A 339 -2.29 9.15 -2.39
C LEU A 339 -1.16 10.13 -2.09
N ASP A 340 -0.60 10.77 -3.11
CA ASP A 340 0.45 11.77 -3.00
C ASP A 340 -0.04 13.13 -3.52
N PHE A 341 -0.09 14.12 -2.63
CA PHE A 341 -0.53 15.48 -2.95
C PHE A 341 0.64 16.43 -3.28
N ALA A 342 1.87 15.92 -3.39
CA ALA A 342 3.06 16.69 -3.81
C ALA A 342 3.07 17.01 -5.32
N VAL A 343 1.89 17.28 -5.88
CA VAL A 343 1.70 17.59 -7.30
C VAL A 343 1.27 19.05 -7.46
N LYS A 344 1.47 19.59 -8.66
CA LYS A 344 0.95 20.92 -8.99
C LYS A 344 -0.58 20.92 -8.83
N ASN A 345 -1.10 21.94 -8.16
CA ASN A 345 -2.52 22.05 -7.78
C ASN A 345 -3.01 20.99 -6.78
N GLY A 346 -2.11 20.28 -6.08
CA GLY A 346 -2.51 19.40 -4.98
C GLY A 346 -3.00 20.20 -3.79
N PHE A 347 -2.14 20.35 -2.78
CA PHE A 347 -2.50 21.17 -1.62
C PHE A 347 -2.65 22.66 -1.95
N ARG A 348 -3.75 23.24 -1.49
CA ARG A 348 -4.19 24.61 -1.75
C ARG A 348 -4.74 25.31 -0.50
N PHE A 349 -4.55 24.73 0.69
CA PHE A 349 -5.00 25.34 1.96
C PHE A 349 -6.50 25.67 1.91
N GLN A 350 -7.31 24.77 1.35
CA GLN A 350 -8.74 24.96 1.05
C GLN A 350 -9.66 24.05 1.86
#